data_AF-A0A356BVU4-F1
#
_entry.id   AF-A0A356BVU4-F1
#
_cell.length_a   1.000
_cell.length_b   1.000
_cell.length_c   1.000
_cell.angle_alpha   90.00
_cell.angle_beta   90.00
_cell.angle_gamma   90.00
#
_symmetry.space_group_name_H-M   'P 1'
#
loop_
_entity.id
_entity.type
_entity.pdbx_description
1 polymer ?
#
loop_
_entity_poly.entity_id
_entity_poly.type
_entity_poly.pdbx_seq_one_letter_code
_entity_poly.pdbx_strand_id
1 'polypeptide(L)'
;MAPGQTDIQELNLTVWSNINWELLVKAVGYGVEGGLRGGMEMGGAGGWHELSSESTVIHVGQPPTGPDGATLRIPFRLTGSYEDAPGNYSFQVEFTVVPSL
;
A
#
# COMPACT_ATOMS: atom_id res chain seq x y z
N MET A 1 -15.28 10.23 4.43
CA MET A 1 -14.96 9.68 5.77
C MET A 1 -15.14 10.77 6.81
N ALA A 2 -15.56 10.44 8.04
CA ALA A 2 -15.61 11.41 9.14
C ALA A 2 -14.24 11.50 9.85
N PRO A 3 -13.92 12.60 10.55
CA PRO A 3 -12.71 12.71 11.35
C PRO A 3 -12.61 11.60 12.40
N GLY A 4 -11.43 10.98 12.53
CA GLY A 4 -11.19 9.88 13.46
C GLY A 4 -11.80 8.54 13.03
N GLN A 5 -12.48 8.49 11.88
CA GLN A 5 -12.92 7.23 11.29
C GLN A 5 -11.73 6.51 10.65
N THR A 6 -11.60 5.23 10.98
CA THR A 6 -10.65 4.33 10.34
C THR A 6 -11.40 3.42 9.37
N ASP A 7 -10.93 3.35 8.12
CA ASP A 7 -11.40 2.39 7.12
C ASP A 7 -10.26 1.40 6.80
N ILE A 8 -10.59 0.11 6.71
CA ILE A 8 -9.63 -0.94 6.38
C ILE A 8 -10.06 -1.60 5.08
N GLN A 9 -9.16 -1.60 4.10
CA GLN A 9 -9.39 -2.20 2.78
C GLN A 9 -8.34 -3.27 2.52
N GLU A 10 -8.74 -4.40 1.93
CA GLU A 10 -7.81 -5.48 1.56
C GLU A 10 -7.61 -5.49 0.05
N LEU A 11 -6.36 -5.39 -0.40
CA LEU A 11 -5.99 -5.57 -1.80
C LEU A 11 -5.35 -6.93 -2.01
N ASN A 12 -5.87 -7.68 -2.97
CA ASN A 12 -5.27 -8.92 -3.44
C ASN A 12 -4.41 -8.64 -4.68
N LEU A 13 -3.10 -8.80 -4.54
CA LEU A 13 -2.14 -8.66 -5.63
C LEU A 13 -1.56 -10.03 -5.97
N THR A 14 -1.69 -10.47 -7.22
CA THR A 14 -0.98 -11.66 -7.68
C THR A 14 0.31 -11.25 -8.37
N VAL A 15 1.44 -11.77 -7.87
CA VAL A 15 2.77 -11.56 -8.42
C VAL A 15 3.21 -12.80 -9.18
N TRP A 16 3.81 -12.60 -10.36
CA TRP A 16 4.48 -13.66 -11.12
C TRP A 16 5.96 -13.31 -11.27
N SER A 17 6.83 -14.18 -10.78
CA SER A 17 8.28 -14.05 -10.94
C SER A 17 8.93 -15.42 -11.12
N ASN A 18 9.89 -15.50 -12.05
CA ASN A 18 10.72 -16.68 -12.28
C ASN A 18 12.09 -16.59 -11.57
N ILE A 19 12.35 -15.50 -10.86
CA ILE A 19 13.56 -15.23 -10.09
C ILE A 19 13.18 -14.76 -8.68
N ASN A 20 14.15 -14.70 -7.77
CA ASN A 20 13.91 -14.10 -6.46
C ASN A 20 13.57 -12.60 -6.64
N TRP A 21 12.65 -12.09 -5.83
CA TRP A 21 12.07 -10.77 -6.03
C TRP A 21 11.78 -10.02 -4.73
N GLU A 22 11.66 -8.71 -4.87
CA GLU A 22 11.16 -7.79 -3.85
C GLU A 22 9.94 -7.05 -4.39
N LEU A 23 9.05 -6.67 -3.48
CA LEU A 23 7.91 -5.81 -3.80
C LEU A 23 8.07 -4.48 -3.10
N LEU A 24 8.05 -3.42 -3.90
CA LEU A 24 8.02 -2.05 -3.46
C LEU A 24 6.62 -1.48 -3.63
N VAL A 25 6.33 -0.49 -2.80
CA VAL A 25 5.07 0.26 -2.83
C VAL A 25 5.34 1.73 -2.58
N LYS A 26 4.57 2.60 -3.21
CA LYS A 26 4.51 4.03 -2.88
C LYS A 26 3.08 4.55 -3.02
N ALA A 27 2.74 5.57 -2.25
CA ALA A 27 1.51 6.31 -2.46
C ALA A 27 1.68 7.34 -3.59
N VAL A 28 0.66 7.45 -4.44
CA VAL A 28 0.56 8.44 -5.51
C VAL A 28 -0.57 9.41 -5.15
N GLY A 29 -0.28 10.70 -5.16
CA GLY A 29 -1.26 11.74 -4.81
C GLY A 29 -1.49 11.93 -3.30
N TYR A 30 -0.60 11.45 -2.44
CA TYR A 30 -0.62 11.77 -1.01
C TYR A 30 -0.20 13.23 -0.77
N GLY A 31 -0.93 13.97 0.07
CA GLY A 31 -0.60 15.37 0.42
C GLY A 31 -0.87 16.41 -0.68
N VAL A 32 -1.61 16.08 -1.74
CA VAL A 32 -2.03 17.05 -2.77
C VAL A 32 -3.21 17.89 -2.31
N GLU A 33 -3.37 19.08 -2.89
CA GLU A 33 -4.48 19.98 -2.57
C GLU A 33 -5.84 19.32 -2.86
N GLY A 34 -6.70 19.19 -1.84
CA GLY A 34 -7.97 18.45 -1.92
C GLY A 34 -7.88 16.94 -1.64
N GLY A 35 -6.69 16.41 -1.37
CA GLY A 35 -6.47 15.03 -0.94
C GLY A 35 -6.68 14.82 0.56
N LEU A 36 -6.64 13.55 0.99
CA LEU A 36 -6.67 13.17 2.40
C LEU A 36 -5.40 13.71 3.10
N ARG A 37 -5.58 14.57 4.10
CA ARG A 37 -4.54 15.01 5.04
C ARG A 37 -4.34 14.03 6.20
N GLY A 38 -5.34 13.20 6.47
CA GLY A 38 -5.23 12.06 7.36
C GLY A 38 -4.24 11.01 6.89
N GLY A 39 -3.92 10.07 7.78
CA GLY A 39 -2.87 9.08 7.56
C GLY A 39 -3.31 7.91 6.67
N MET A 40 -2.37 7.44 5.85
CA MET A 40 -2.49 6.20 5.10
C MET A 40 -1.41 5.23 5.54
N GLU A 41 -1.83 4.03 5.93
CA GLU A 41 -0.93 2.99 6.38
C GLU A 41 -1.20 1.69 5.66
N MET A 42 -0.18 0.86 5.56
CA MET A 42 -0.27 -0.49 5.03
C MET A 42 0.15 -1.51 6.07
N GLY A 43 -0.54 -2.64 6.12
CA GLY A 43 -0.12 -3.75 6.96
C GLY A 43 1.02 -4.51 6.29
N GLY A 44 2.08 -4.74 7.07
CA GLY A 44 3.26 -5.50 6.69
C GLY A 44 3.66 -6.48 7.80
N ALA A 45 4.96 -6.78 7.89
CA ALA A 45 5.59 -7.77 8.76
C ALA A 45 5.32 -7.59 10.28
N GLY A 46 4.07 -7.80 10.71
CA GLY A 46 3.62 -7.70 12.09
C GLY A 46 3.13 -6.31 12.53
N GLY A 47 3.01 -5.33 11.62
CA GLY A 47 2.63 -3.96 11.98
C GLY A 47 2.05 -3.14 10.83
N TRP A 48 1.61 -1.92 11.17
CA TRP A 48 1.17 -0.91 10.22
C TRP A 48 2.34 0.04 9.91
N HIS A 49 2.54 0.34 8.63
CA HIS A 49 3.59 1.23 8.14
C HIS A 49 2.94 2.40 7.40
N GLU A 50 3.32 3.63 7.74
CA GLU A 50 2.85 4.81 7.02
C GLU A 50 3.35 4.78 5.57
N LEU A 51 2.44 5.00 4.64
CA LEU A 51 2.75 5.13 3.23
C LEU A 51 3.12 6.57 2.91
N SER A 52 4.21 6.74 2.18
CA SER A 52 4.64 8.04 1.66
C SER A 52 4.76 8.00 0.14
N SER A 53 5.13 9.13 -0.45
CA SER A 53 5.51 9.20 -1.86
C SER A 53 6.84 8.50 -2.17
N GLU A 54 7.61 8.13 -1.14
CA GLU A 54 8.84 7.37 -1.28
C GLU A 54 8.54 5.87 -1.34
N SER A 55 9.27 5.16 -2.20
CA SER A 55 9.11 3.71 -2.34
C SER A 55 9.60 2.99 -1.09
N THR A 56 8.73 2.16 -0.50
CA THR A 56 9.03 1.30 0.64
C THR A 56 9.02 -0.16 0.18
N VAL A 57 9.99 -0.96 0.63
CA VAL A 57 10.02 -2.41 0.36
C VAL A 57 9.12 -3.12 1.37
N ILE A 58 8.14 -3.89 0.88
CA ILE A 58 7.15 -4.61 1.70
C ILE A 58 7.29 -6.13 1.66
N HIS A 59 7.93 -6.65 0.62
CA HIS A 59 8.37 -8.05 0.58
C HIS A 59 9.81 -8.09 0.10
N VAL A 60 10.66 -8.81 0.82
CA VAL A 60 12.10 -8.93 0.55
C VAL A 60 12.44 -10.38 0.25
N GLY A 61 13.30 -10.61 -0.75
CA GLY A 61 13.90 -11.92 -1.04
C GLY A 61 12.90 -13.05 -1.23
N GLN A 62 11.73 -12.76 -1.81
CA GLN A 62 10.71 -13.76 -2.04
C GLN A 62 11.17 -14.74 -3.14
N PRO A 63 10.90 -16.05 -3.00
CA PRO A 63 11.28 -17.03 -3.99
C PRO A 63 10.44 -16.89 -5.28
N PRO A 64 10.85 -17.54 -6.39
CA PRO A 64 10.05 -17.62 -7.61
C PRO A 64 8.66 -18.17 -7.32
N THR A 65 7.64 -17.60 -7.96
CA THR A 65 6.23 -17.88 -7.63
C THR A 65 5.66 -19.10 -8.38
N GLY A 66 6.39 -19.62 -9.37
CA GLY A 66 5.89 -20.66 -10.27
C GLY A 66 4.77 -20.15 -11.21
N PRO A 67 4.16 -21.05 -12.00
CA PRO A 67 3.14 -20.70 -13.00
C PRO A 67 1.82 -20.20 -12.38
N ASP A 68 1.52 -20.62 -11.15
CA ASP A 68 0.29 -20.23 -10.45
C ASP A 68 0.38 -18.82 -9.85
N GLY A 69 1.58 -18.24 -9.77
CA GLY A 69 1.82 -16.96 -9.13
C GLY A 69 1.72 -17.04 -7.60
N ALA A 70 2.01 -15.93 -6.94
CA ALA A 70 1.85 -15.77 -5.50
C ALA A 70 0.83 -14.67 -5.22
N THR A 71 -0.28 -15.00 -4.55
CA THR A 71 -1.27 -14.01 -4.11
C THR A 71 -0.87 -13.43 -2.76
N LEU A 72 -0.67 -12.12 -2.74
CA LEU A 72 -0.39 -11.32 -1.56
C LEU A 72 -1.65 -10.57 -1.14
N ARG A 73 -1.97 -10.63 0.15
CA ARG A 73 -3.04 -9.83 0.75
C ARG A 73 -2.42 -8.66 1.46
N ILE A 74 -2.70 -7.46 0.97
CA ILE A 74 -2.09 -6.22 1.45
C ILE A 74 -3.21 -5.37 2.05
N PRO A 75 -3.35 -5.35 3.38
CA PRO A 75 -4.35 -4.52 4.03
C PRO A 75 -3.87 -3.07 4.08
N PHE A 76 -4.78 -2.16 3.80
CA PHE A 76 -4.61 -0.72 3.90
C PHE A 76 -5.50 -0.18 5.00
N ARG A 77 -4.98 0.78 5.76
CA ARG A 77 -5.70 1.51 6.79
C ARG A 77 -5.68 2.98 6.44
N LEU A 78 -6.86 3.57 6.37
CA LEU A 78 -7.04 5.00 6.14
C LEU A 78 -7.66 5.62 7.37
N THR A 79 -7.08 6.72 7.85
CA THR A 79 -7.59 7.45 9.00
C THR A 79 -7.88 8.88 8.61
N GLY A 80 -9.14 9.30 8.65
CA GLY A 80 -9.52 10.69 8.39
C GLY A 80 -9.10 11.64 9.53
N SER A 81 -8.63 12.83 9.18
CA SER A 81 -8.31 13.93 10.10
C SER A 81 -9.46 14.94 10.19
N TYR A 82 -9.41 15.85 11.17
CA TYR A 82 -10.38 16.95 11.27
C TYR A 82 -10.26 17.97 10.13
N GLU A 83 -9.08 18.05 9.50
CA GLU A 83 -8.83 18.98 8.40
C GLU A 83 -9.36 18.45 7.06
N ASP A 84 -9.83 17.21 7.03
CA ASP A 84 -10.39 16.57 5.85
C ASP A 84 -11.83 17.04 5.61
N ALA A 85 -12.03 17.83 4.56
CA ALA A 85 -13.34 18.35 4.17
C ALA A 85 -14.25 17.21 3.71
N PRO A 86 -15.46 17.01 4.29
CA PRO A 86 -16.31 15.86 3.99
C PRO A 86 -16.50 15.60 2.48
N GLY A 87 -16.29 14.36 2.06
CA GLY A 87 -16.43 13.97 0.66
C GLY A 87 -15.93 12.57 0.37
N ASN A 88 -15.76 12.32 -0.93
CA ASN A 88 -15.14 11.11 -1.47
C ASN A 88 -13.64 11.34 -1.59
N TYR A 89 -12.86 10.42 -1.04
CA TYR A 89 -11.41 10.41 -1.19
C TYR A 89 -11.01 9.23 -2.04
N SER A 90 -10.19 9.48 -3.04
CA SER A 90 -9.54 8.46 -3.83
C SER A 90 -8.05 8.52 -3.56
N PHE A 91 -7.44 7.35 -3.45
CA PHE A 91 -6.01 7.21 -3.31
C PHE A 91 -5.51 6.21 -4.35
N GLN A 92 -4.27 6.40 -4.75
CA GLN A 92 -3.59 5.49 -5.66
C GLN A 92 -2.32 5.03 -4.99
N VAL A 93 -2.05 3.74 -5.09
CA VAL A 93 -0.78 3.14 -4.70
C VAL A 93 -0.19 2.47 -5.92
N GLU A 94 1.12 2.56 -6.06
CA GLU A 94 1.86 1.89 -7.13
C GLU A 94 2.71 0.79 -6.51
N PHE A 95 2.59 -0.41 -7.08
CA PHE A 95 3.41 -1.56 -6.71
C PHE A 95 4.47 -1.80 -7.78
N THR A 96 5.69 -2.10 -7.36
CA THR A 96 6.79 -2.43 -8.26
C THR A 96 7.45 -3.72 -7.81
N VAL A 97 7.44 -4.73 -8.69
CA VAL A 97 8.16 -5.98 -8.49
C VAL A 97 9.55 -5.83 -9.11
N VAL A 98 10.60 -6.08 -8.34
CA VAL A 98 11.99 -6.01 -8.80
C VAL A 98 12.75 -7.30 -8.48
N PRO A 99 13.80 -7.65 -9.23
CA PRO A 99 14.71 -8.73 -8.86
C PRO A 99 15.36 -8.48 -7.50
N SER A 100 15.43 -9.48 -6.63
CA SER A 100 16.29 -9.44 -5.43
C SER A 100 17.66 -10.01 -5.76
N LEU A 101 18.73 -9.30 -5.41
CA LEU A 101 20.11 -9.74 -5.60
C LEU A 101 20.48 -10.95 -4.71
#